data_AF-A0A7V9L291-F1
#
_entry.id   AF-A0A7V9L291-F1
#
_cell.length_a   1.000
_cell.length_b   1.000
_cell.length_c   1.000
_cell.angle_alpha   90.00
_cell.angle_beta   90.00
_cell.angle_gamma   90.00
#
_symmetry.space_group_name_H-M   'P 1'
#
loop_
_entity.id
_entity.type
_entity.pdbx_description
1 polymer ?
#
loop_
_entity_poly.entity_id
_entity_poly.type
_entity_poly.pdbx_seq_one_letter_code
_entity_poly.pdbx_strand_id
1 'polypeptide(L)'
;MADQRTYTGGRFALDIDGVSCGFLKKFSGLAMEADIVSNDLGPDNVQKKHVANVKWTPGKATLGIGMGKGMYEWMKAAFDKGYITKTGTFTSADFNYKAMSELTFKGGLITSVTCPKLDGASKDAAYFDIEFETEEVRWTKGGGQSIQGKIGPKQKQWLCSNFKIEIGGLPCSRISTVDSFTWKCAVAADMLGIFVENTKHPAKVTVPDLKLGISYADHDAWAQAAKKWFIDGQRTENDEMNGAIIYLGPDMKTELGRINLQNLGFKKFADDDAEANSEKIKRFNVELYCEKMTFEIKEYD
;
A
#
# COMPACT_ATOMS: atom_id res chain seq x y z
N MET A 1 14.12 30.99 30.65
CA MET A 1 13.34 29.78 30.35
C MET A 1 12.88 29.90 28.91
N ALA A 2 13.58 29.26 27.97
CA ALA A 2 13.26 29.39 26.55
C ALA A 2 11.94 28.69 26.25
N ASP A 3 11.03 29.45 25.65
CA ASP A 3 9.70 29.12 25.15
C ASP A 3 9.69 27.74 24.45
N GLN A 4 9.21 26.70 25.14
CA GLN A 4 9.00 25.37 24.57
C GLN A 4 7.86 25.46 23.56
N ARG A 5 8.18 25.83 22.32
CA ARG A 5 7.22 25.89 21.23
C ARG A 5 6.62 24.49 20.99
N THR A 6 5.32 24.38 21.19
CA THR A 6 4.50 23.21 20.86
C THR A 6 4.70 22.81 19.40
N TYR A 7 4.87 21.51 19.15
CA TYR A 7 5.11 20.96 17.81
C TYR A 7 3.89 21.13 16.90
N THR A 8 4.10 21.56 15.65
CA THR A 8 3.07 21.47 14.62
C THR A 8 3.14 20.10 13.96
N GLY A 9 2.16 19.22 14.19
CA GLY A 9 2.15 17.86 13.63
C GLY A 9 2.03 17.77 12.10
N GLY A 10 1.92 18.88 11.38
CA GLY A 10 1.70 18.93 9.93
C GLY A 10 2.96 19.03 9.07
N ARG A 11 4.16 19.07 9.64
CA ARG A 11 5.43 19.22 8.88
C ARG A 11 6.36 18.06 9.18
N PHE A 12 6.55 17.22 8.19
CA PHE A 12 7.37 16.02 8.31
C PHE A 12 7.86 15.54 6.95
N ALA A 13 8.91 14.73 6.97
CA ALA A 13 9.49 14.07 5.81
C ALA A 13 9.85 12.62 6.16
N LEU A 14 9.93 11.78 5.13
CA LEU A 14 10.45 10.43 5.22
C LEU A 14 11.55 10.30 4.16
N ASP A 15 12.70 9.81 4.59
CA ASP A 15 13.80 9.44 3.72
C ASP A 15 14.05 7.94 3.84
N ILE A 16 14.33 7.28 2.71
CA ILE A 16 14.65 5.84 2.63
C ILE A 16 16.03 5.72 2.01
N ASP A 17 16.96 5.05 2.72
CA ASP A 17 18.39 4.97 2.39
C ASP A 17 19.01 6.33 2.02
N GLY A 18 18.60 7.39 2.72
CA GLY A 18 19.07 8.77 2.49
C GLY A 18 18.46 9.46 1.27
N VAL A 19 17.51 8.83 0.57
CA VAL A 19 16.76 9.42 -0.55
C VAL A 19 15.38 9.85 -0.07
N SER A 20 15.02 11.10 -0.31
CA SER A 20 13.72 11.61 0.10
C SER A 20 12.55 10.96 -0.63
N CYS A 21 11.53 10.55 0.11
CA CYS A 21 10.29 9.99 -0.43
C CYS A 21 9.40 11.05 -1.08
N GLY A 22 9.76 12.34 -1.02
CA GLY A 22 8.94 13.42 -1.54
C GLY A 22 7.77 13.74 -0.61
N PHE A 23 6.56 13.87 -1.18
CA PHE A 23 5.38 14.21 -0.38
C PHE A 23 4.85 13.01 0.41
N LEU A 24 4.90 13.12 1.73
CA LEU A 24 4.29 12.16 2.66
C LEU A 24 2.97 12.76 3.18
N LYS A 25 1.86 12.05 2.97
CA LYS A 25 0.55 12.48 3.46
C LYS A 25 0.37 12.19 4.94
N LYS A 26 0.86 11.02 5.39
CA LYS A 26 0.72 10.55 6.77
C LYS A 26 1.83 9.58 7.11
N PHE A 27 2.29 9.64 8.35
CA PHE A 27 3.18 8.64 8.95
C PHE A 27 2.70 8.32 10.37
N SER A 28 2.78 7.06 10.77
CA SER A 28 2.44 6.61 12.13
C SER A 28 3.08 5.25 12.44
N GLY A 29 3.05 4.82 13.70
CA GLY A 29 3.61 3.54 14.12
C GLY A 29 5.04 3.68 14.65
N LEU A 30 5.79 2.57 14.69
CA LEU A 30 7.14 2.49 15.26
C LEU A 30 7.20 2.92 16.74
N ALA A 31 6.12 2.66 17.48
CA ALA A 31 6.06 2.87 18.92
C ALA A 31 6.64 1.68 19.67
N MET A 32 7.24 1.93 20.85
CA MET A 32 7.60 0.84 21.78
C MET A 32 6.33 0.27 22.38
N GLU A 33 6.21 -1.04 22.32
CA GLU A 33 5.15 -1.80 22.98
C GLU A 33 5.81 -2.88 23.85
N ALA A 34 5.36 -3.00 25.10
CA ALA A 34 5.85 -4.02 26.02
C ALA A 34 4.84 -5.17 26.11
N ASP A 35 5.30 -6.40 25.93
CA ASP A 35 4.51 -7.59 26.22
C ASP A 35 4.55 -7.84 27.73
N ILE A 36 3.40 -7.74 28.40
CA ILE A 36 3.29 -7.84 29.86
C ILE A 36 2.80 -9.24 30.24
N VAL A 37 3.58 -9.94 31.06
CA VAL A 37 3.19 -11.23 31.64
C VAL A 37 2.72 -11.01 33.07
N SER A 38 1.56 -11.59 33.41
CA SER A 38 0.99 -11.60 34.75
C SER A 38 1.19 -12.96 35.43
N ASN A 39 1.68 -12.93 36.67
CA ASN A 39 1.78 -14.09 37.54
C ASN A 39 0.78 -13.96 38.70
N ASP A 40 -0.16 -14.91 38.77
CA ASP A 40 -1.14 -15.05 39.84
C ASP A 40 -0.55 -15.92 40.95
N LEU A 41 0.29 -15.33 41.80
CA LEU A 41 0.90 -16.06 42.92
C LEU A 41 0.83 -15.24 44.21
N GLY A 42 -0.07 -15.65 45.10
CA GLY A 42 -0.10 -15.25 46.50
C GLY A 42 -1.51 -15.27 47.11
N PRO A 43 -1.62 -15.46 48.44
CA PRO A 43 -2.89 -15.39 49.17
C PRO A 43 -3.54 -13.98 49.15
N ASP A 44 -2.81 -12.96 48.68
CA ASP A 44 -3.21 -11.55 48.71
C ASP A 44 -4.09 -11.12 47.51
N ASN A 45 -4.42 -12.03 46.56
CA ASN A 45 -5.18 -11.72 45.34
C ASN A 45 -4.62 -10.56 44.50
N VAL A 46 -3.29 -10.31 44.55
CA VAL A 46 -2.62 -9.29 43.74
C VAL A 46 -1.84 -9.93 42.59
N GLN A 47 -2.18 -9.56 41.35
CA GLN A 47 -1.44 -10.00 40.16
C GLN A 47 -0.11 -9.25 40.04
N LYS A 48 1.02 -9.97 40.03
CA LYS A 48 2.33 -9.38 39.73
C LYS A 48 2.54 -9.34 38.22
N LYS A 49 2.86 -8.17 37.68
CA LYS A 49 3.11 -7.97 36.25
C LYS A 49 4.57 -7.60 36.01
N HIS A 50 5.18 -8.15 34.96
CA HIS A 50 6.52 -7.78 34.50
C HIS A 50 6.58 -7.74 32.97
N VAL A 51 7.52 -6.96 32.44
CA VAL A 51 7.77 -6.88 30.99
C VAL A 51 8.54 -8.11 30.56
N ALA A 52 7.97 -8.91 29.66
CA ALA A 52 8.59 -10.10 29.11
C ALA A 52 9.39 -9.79 27.83
N ASN A 53 8.88 -8.87 27.01
CA ASN A 53 9.55 -8.44 25.79
C ASN A 53 9.18 -6.99 25.43
N VAL A 54 10.00 -6.33 24.61
CA VAL A 54 9.70 -5.04 23.99
C VAL A 54 9.74 -5.22 22.48
N LYS A 55 8.70 -4.74 21.80
CA LYS A 55 8.55 -4.80 20.34
C LYS A 55 8.19 -3.43 19.77
N TRP A 56 8.33 -3.32 18.46
CA TRP A 56 7.96 -2.14 17.69
C TRP A 56 6.59 -2.34 17.04
N THR A 57 5.70 -1.37 17.15
CA THR A 57 4.47 -1.39 16.34
C THR A 57 4.82 -1.19 14.85
N PRO A 58 4.06 -1.79 13.91
CA PRO A 58 4.31 -1.60 12.48
C PRO A 58 4.30 -0.12 12.09
N GLY A 59 5.27 0.27 11.26
CA GLY A 59 5.31 1.58 10.64
C GLY A 59 4.28 1.66 9.52
N LYS A 60 3.59 2.79 9.41
CA LYS A 60 2.59 3.05 8.36
C LYS A 60 2.88 4.38 7.68
N ALA A 61 3.03 4.36 6.36
CA ALA A 61 3.29 5.52 5.54
C ALA A 61 2.24 5.64 4.43
N THR A 62 1.64 6.82 4.29
CA THR A 62 0.72 7.15 3.19
C THR A 62 1.40 8.12 2.23
N LEU A 63 1.61 7.71 0.99
CA LEU A 63 2.33 8.47 -0.03
C LEU A 63 1.74 8.19 -1.41
N GLY A 64 1.88 9.11 -2.36
CA GLY A 64 1.39 8.87 -3.71
C GLY A 64 2.49 8.51 -4.71
N ILE A 65 2.10 8.42 -5.98
CA ILE A 65 2.97 7.93 -7.07
C ILE A 65 4.17 8.84 -7.37
N GLY A 66 4.16 10.09 -6.88
CA GLY A 66 5.31 10.99 -6.94
C GLY A 66 6.39 10.69 -5.89
N MET A 67 6.47 9.45 -5.40
CA MET A 67 7.43 9.02 -4.40
C MET A 67 8.85 9.02 -4.95
N GLY A 68 9.83 9.27 -4.09
CA GLY A 68 11.25 9.20 -4.47
C GLY A 68 11.72 7.78 -4.83
N LYS A 69 12.83 7.71 -5.57
CA LYS A 69 13.43 6.46 -6.08
C LYS A 69 13.61 5.38 -4.99
N GLY A 70 14.09 5.75 -3.80
CA GLY A 70 14.31 4.79 -2.71
C GLY A 70 13.02 4.08 -2.25
N MET A 71 11.90 4.82 -2.20
CA MET A 71 10.60 4.24 -1.85
C MET A 71 10.00 3.43 -3.00
N TYR A 72 10.17 3.91 -4.23
CA TYR A 72 9.75 3.19 -5.42
C TYR A 72 10.44 1.82 -5.51
N GLU A 73 11.76 1.78 -5.40
CA GLU A 73 12.54 0.53 -5.45
C GLU A 73 12.15 -0.42 -4.33
N TRP A 74 11.87 0.10 -3.13
CA TRP A 74 11.41 -0.72 -2.01
C TRP A 74 10.04 -1.34 -2.27
N MET A 75 9.10 -0.56 -2.82
CA MET A 75 7.77 -1.05 -3.19
C MET A 75 7.82 -2.03 -4.37
N LYS A 76 8.60 -1.72 -5.40
CA LYS A 76 8.83 -2.62 -6.55
C LYS A 76 9.38 -3.97 -6.10
N ALA A 77 10.41 -3.96 -5.25
CA ALA A 77 10.99 -5.17 -4.69
C ALA A 77 9.97 -6.00 -3.89
N ALA A 78 9.08 -5.34 -3.13
CA ALA A 78 8.02 -6.04 -2.42
C ALA A 78 7.09 -6.80 -3.39
N PHE A 79 6.64 -6.15 -4.47
CA PHE A 79 5.81 -6.79 -5.51
C PHE A 79 6.54 -7.92 -6.25
N ASP A 80 7.83 -7.75 -6.53
CA ASP A 80 8.66 -8.75 -7.22
C ASP A 80 9.02 -9.97 -6.34
N LYS A 81 8.42 -10.09 -5.14
CA LYS A 81 8.72 -11.10 -4.12
C LYS A 81 10.19 -11.02 -3.65
N GLY A 82 10.82 -9.87 -3.81
CA GLY A 82 12.17 -9.58 -3.37
C GLY A 82 12.21 -9.37 -1.86
N TYR A 83 13.17 -10.02 -1.21
CA TYR A 83 13.52 -9.72 0.17
C TYR A 83 14.49 -8.53 0.21
N ILE A 84 13.96 -7.33 0.39
CA ILE A 84 14.78 -6.13 0.58
C ILE A 84 14.32 -5.42 1.84
N THR A 85 15.23 -5.36 2.82
CA THR A 85 15.09 -4.50 3.99
C THR A 85 15.72 -3.14 3.71
N LYS A 86 15.11 -2.08 4.25
CA LYS A 86 15.55 -0.70 4.06
C LYS A 86 15.75 0.01 5.39
N THR A 87 16.66 0.98 5.40
CA THR A 87 16.82 1.91 6.51
C THR A 87 16.08 3.19 6.16
N GLY A 88 15.40 3.80 7.12
CA GLY A 88 14.72 5.05 6.87
C GLY A 88 14.70 6.00 8.06
N THR A 89 14.52 7.27 7.76
CA THR A 89 14.47 8.33 8.75
C THR A 89 13.19 9.13 8.55
N PHE A 90 12.34 9.12 9.57
CA PHE A 90 11.21 10.03 9.69
C PHE A 90 11.64 11.26 10.47
N THR A 91 11.45 12.44 9.89
CA THR A 91 11.81 13.71 10.52
C THR A 91 10.57 14.57 10.71
N SER A 92 10.34 15.04 11.93
CA SER A 92 9.31 16.04 12.23
C SER A 92 9.93 17.42 12.42
N ALA A 93 9.24 18.47 11.98
CA ALA A 93 9.75 19.83 12.02
C ALA A 93 8.83 20.84 12.72
N ASP A 94 9.44 21.98 13.06
CA ASP A 94 8.76 23.15 13.59
C ASP A 94 8.02 23.95 12.50
N PHE A 95 7.48 25.12 12.90
CA PHE A 95 6.77 26.01 11.97
C PHE A 95 7.61 26.50 10.78
N ASN A 96 8.92 26.59 10.94
CA ASN A 96 9.86 27.05 9.93
C ASN A 96 10.46 25.90 9.10
N TYR A 97 9.88 24.69 9.20
CA TYR A 97 10.40 23.47 8.56
C TYR A 97 11.79 23.05 9.07
N LYS A 98 12.18 23.48 10.28
CA LYS A 98 13.43 23.07 10.90
C LYS A 98 13.22 21.73 11.60
N ALA A 99 14.04 20.75 11.27
CA ALA A 99 14.01 19.42 11.89
C ALA A 99 14.16 19.52 13.41
N MET A 100 13.19 18.96 14.14
CA MET A 100 13.13 18.99 15.60
C MET A 100 13.33 17.61 16.22
N SER A 101 12.78 16.57 15.59
CA SER A 101 12.93 15.19 16.01
C SER A 101 13.11 14.29 14.81
N GLU A 102 13.90 13.24 15.02
CA GLU A 102 14.18 12.22 14.04
C GLU A 102 13.89 10.85 14.65
N LEU A 103 13.27 9.99 13.87
CA LEU A 103 13.05 8.58 14.16
C LEU A 103 13.72 7.81 13.03
N THR A 104 14.82 7.13 13.34
CA THR A 104 15.52 6.26 12.39
C THR A 104 15.10 4.83 12.65
N PHE A 105 14.72 4.11 11.61
CA PHE A 105 14.46 2.68 11.66
C PHE A 105 15.43 1.91 10.76
N LYS A 106 15.80 0.70 11.18
CA LYS A 106 16.61 -0.23 10.40
C LYS A 106 15.90 -1.56 10.22
N GLY A 107 16.29 -2.29 9.17
CA GLY A 107 15.70 -3.59 8.87
C GLY A 107 14.23 -3.49 8.47
N GLY A 108 13.81 -2.38 7.86
CA GLY A 108 12.43 -2.16 7.45
C GLY A 108 12.02 -3.09 6.32
N LEU A 109 11.03 -3.95 6.53
CA LEU A 109 10.44 -4.85 5.54
C LEU A 109 8.97 -4.48 5.29
N ILE A 110 8.60 -4.21 4.04
CA ILE A 110 7.19 -3.95 3.68
C ILE A 110 6.37 -5.22 3.89
N THR A 111 5.32 -5.11 4.69
CA THR A 111 4.37 -6.19 4.99
C THR A 111 3.03 -6.00 4.31
N SER A 112 2.68 -4.77 3.94
CA SER A 112 1.52 -4.54 3.08
C SER A 112 1.63 -3.28 2.22
N VAL A 113 0.98 -3.35 1.06
CA VAL A 113 0.77 -2.21 0.16
C VAL A 113 -0.70 -2.20 -0.22
N THR A 114 -1.41 -1.15 0.18
CA THR A 114 -2.81 -0.93 -0.17
C THR A 114 -2.90 0.09 -1.29
N CYS A 115 -3.52 -0.34 -2.39
CA CYS A 115 -3.89 0.55 -3.48
C CYS A 115 -5.25 1.18 -3.18
N PRO A 116 -5.43 2.48 -3.44
CA PRO A 116 -6.68 3.16 -3.13
C PRO A 116 -7.80 2.66 -4.05
N LYS A 117 -9.05 2.83 -3.62
CA LYS A 117 -10.20 2.66 -4.52
C LYS A 117 -10.07 3.66 -5.68
N LEU A 118 -10.19 3.14 -6.90
CA LEU A 118 -10.24 3.94 -8.12
C LEU A 118 -11.70 4.08 -8.55
N ASP A 119 -12.11 5.29 -8.89
CA ASP A 119 -13.49 5.59 -9.28
C ASP A 119 -13.48 6.76 -10.26
N GLY A 120 -14.01 6.54 -11.46
CA GLY A 120 -14.07 7.55 -12.52
C GLY A 120 -14.84 8.82 -12.14
N ALA A 121 -15.64 8.78 -11.06
CA ALA A 121 -16.34 9.94 -10.51
C ALA A 121 -15.60 10.65 -9.36
N SER A 122 -14.53 10.06 -8.82
CA SER A 122 -13.80 10.64 -7.68
C SER A 122 -12.96 11.85 -8.11
N LYS A 123 -12.85 12.84 -7.22
CA LYS A 123 -11.94 14.00 -7.39
C LYS A 123 -10.79 13.97 -6.38
N ASP A 124 -10.64 12.86 -5.66
CA ASP A 124 -9.66 12.72 -4.60
C ASP A 124 -8.28 12.40 -5.16
N ALA A 125 -7.25 12.94 -4.52
CA ALA A 125 -5.88 12.55 -4.80
C ALA A 125 -5.64 11.10 -4.35
N ALA A 126 -4.96 10.34 -5.20
CA ALA A 126 -4.64 8.94 -4.93
C ALA A 126 -3.37 8.82 -4.08
N TYR A 127 -3.40 7.85 -3.15
CA TYR A 127 -2.30 7.52 -2.26
C TYR A 127 -2.27 6.02 -2.03
N PHE A 128 -1.06 5.46 -1.94
CA PHE A 128 -0.83 4.14 -1.39
C PHE A 128 -0.69 4.22 0.13
N ASP A 129 -1.22 3.22 0.83
CA ASP A 129 -0.93 2.99 2.24
C ASP A 129 0.03 1.82 2.35
N ILE A 130 1.20 2.07 2.93
CA ILE A 130 2.29 1.11 3.05
C ILE A 130 2.51 0.81 4.52
N GLU A 131 2.43 -0.46 4.89
CA GLU A 131 2.81 -0.93 6.22
C GLU A 131 4.10 -1.73 6.14
N PHE A 132 4.97 -1.51 7.11
CA PHE A 132 6.26 -2.17 7.20
C PHE A 132 6.62 -2.48 8.65
N GLU A 133 7.42 -3.52 8.82
CA GLU A 133 7.96 -3.93 10.10
C GLU A 133 9.45 -3.66 10.15
N THR A 134 9.97 -3.31 11.33
CA THR A 134 11.38 -2.95 11.52
C THR A 134 11.99 -3.82 12.61
N GLU A 135 13.32 -3.84 12.66
CA GLU A 135 14.11 -4.57 13.65
C GLU A 135 14.59 -3.63 14.77
N GLU A 136 15.04 -2.44 14.38
CA GLU A 136 15.54 -1.42 15.29
C GLU A 136 14.88 -0.07 15.01
N VAL A 137 14.51 0.65 16.07
CA VAL A 137 14.06 2.05 16.02
C VAL A 137 14.87 2.87 17.02
N ARG A 138 15.39 4.03 16.58
CA ARG A 138 16.10 5.00 17.43
C ARG A 138 15.49 6.38 17.24
N TRP A 139 15.36 7.13 18.33
CA TRP A 139 14.99 8.54 18.28
C TRP A 139 16.19 9.41 18.62
N THR A 140 16.32 10.47 17.83
CA THR A 140 17.33 11.50 18.01
C THR A 140 16.67 12.86 17.96
N LYS A 141 17.35 13.83 18.57
CA LYS A 141 16.98 15.24 18.38
C LYS A 141 17.34 15.63 16.94
N GLY A 142 16.43 16.33 16.26
CA GLY A 142 16.66 16.80 14.91
C GLY A 142 17.79 17.83 14.85
N GLY A 143 18.53 17.83 13.74
CA GLY A 143 19.70 18.70 13.52
C GLY A 143 19.36 20.15 13.13
N GLY A 144 18.09 20.53 13.06
CA GLY A 144 17.66 21.88 12.65
C GLY A 144 17.81 22.17 11.16
N GLN A 145 18.12 21.16 10.33
CA GLN A 145 18.09 21.27 8.87
C GLN A 145 16.66 21.56 8.37
N SER A 146 16.56 22.22 7.21
CA SER A 146 15.26 22.46 6.57
C SER A 146 14.78 21.18 5.90
N ILE A 147 13.57 20.73 6.22
CA ILE A 147 12.94 19.53 5.62
C ILE A 147 11.79 19.89 4.68
N GLN A 148 11.83 21.05 4.04
CA GLN A 148 10.80 21.45 3.08
C GLN A 148 10.72 20.46 1.92
N GLY A 149 9.76 19.54 2.02
CA GLY A 149 9.38 18.66 0.93
C GLY A 149 8.74 19.47 -0.20
N LYS A 150 9.21 19.27 -1.43
CA LYS A 150 8.52 19.78 -2.61
C LYS A 150 7.47 18.76 -3.03
N ILE A 151 6.20 19.16 -3.08
CA ILE A 151 5.18 18.36 -3.75
C ILE A 151 5.49 18.42 -5.25
N GLY A 152 6.03 17.33 -5.79
CA GLY A 152 6.29 17.20 -7.21
C GLY A 152 5.00 17.31 -8.03
N PRO A 153 5.08 17.77 -9.30
CA PRO A 153 3.90 17.94 -10.16
C PRO A 153 3.11 16.63 -10.33
N LYS A 154 3.78 15.47 -10.37
CA LYS A 154 3.14 14.15 -10.48
C LYS A 154 2.22 13.80 -9.32
N GLN A 155 2.60 14.16 -8.09
CA GLN A 155 1.75 13.93 -6.93
C GLN A 155 0.45 14.76 -6.99
N LYS A 156 0.53 15.98 -7.54
CA LYS A 156 -0.67 16.82 -7.75
C LYS A 156 -1.54 16.32 -8.89
N GLN A 157 -0.99 15.50 -9.78
CA GLN A 157 -1.60 15.02 -11.01
C GLN A 157 -2.32 13.66 -10.85
N TRP A 158 -2.01 12.90 -9.80
CA TRP A 158 -2.57 11.57 -9.61
C TRP A 158 -3.88 11.60 -8.81
N LEU A 159 -5.00 11.43 -9.52
CA LEU A 159 -6.35 11.36 -8.96
C LEU A 159 -6.91 9.94 -9.05
N CYS A 160 -7.81 9.56 -8.14
CA CYS A 160 -8.49 8.27 -8.16
C CYS A 160 -9.37 8.04 -9.41
N SER A 161 -9.71 9.09 -10.15
CA SER A 161 -10.43 9.02 -11.43
C SER A 161 -9.55 8.74 -12.64
N ASN A 162 -8.25 9.02 -12.55
CA ASN A 162 -7.37 9.01 -13.72
C ASN A 162 -6.71 7.64 -13.85
N PHE A 163 -7.47 6.66 -14.32
CA PHE A 163 -6.97 5.29 -14.50
C PHE A 163 -7.52 4.65 -15.77
N LYS A 164 -6.81 3.62 -16.21
CA LYS A 164 -7.23 2.69 -17.26
C LYS A 164 -6.92 1.28 -16.80
N ILE A 165 -7.72 0.33 -17.27
CA ILE A 165 -7.47 -1.10 -17.04
C ILE A 165 -7.38 -1.79 -18.39
N GLU A 166 -6.56 -2.82 -18.46
CA GLU A 166 -6.44 -3.74 -19.58
C GLU A 166 -6.48 -5.16 -19.02
N ILE A 167 -7.34 -6.03 -19.56
CA ILE A 167 -7.46 -7.44 -19.14
C ILE A 167 -7.69 -8.28 -20.39
N GLY A 168 -6.66 -9.00 -20.83
CA GLY A 168 -6.69 -9.84 -22.02
C GLY A 168 -7.26 -9.09 -23.23
N GLY A 169 -8.29 -9.68 -23.85
CA GLY A 169 -9.03 -9.08 -24.98
C GLY A 169 -10.37 -8.45 -24.59
N LEU A 170 -10.66 -8.26 -23.30
CA LEU A 170 -11.97 -7.77 -22.83
C LEU A 170 -12.13 -6.26 -23.01
N PRO A 171 -13.35 -5.77 -23.27
CA PRO A 171 -13.61 -4.34 -23.32
C PRO A 171 -13.45 -3.73 -21.92
N CYS A 172 -12.43 -2.88 -21.78
CA CYS A 172 -12.07 -2.26 -20.50
C CYS A 172 -12.29 -0.73 -20.47
N SER A 173 -12.83 -0.15 -21.55
CA SER A 173 -13.00 1.31 -21.68
C SER A 173 -14.10 1.88 -20.77
N ARG A 174 -15.03 1.04 -20.31
CA ARG A 174 -16.14 1.44 -19.43
C ARG A 174 -16.06 0.84 -18.02
N ILE A 175 -14.86 0.47 -17.59
CA ILE A 175 -14.64 0.11 -16.19
C ILE A 175 -14.70 1.41 -15.37
N SER A 176 -15.67 1.47 -14.47
CA SER A 176 -15.99 2.66 -13.70
C SER A 176 -15.30 2.71 -12.35
N THR A 177 -15.07 1.53 -11.73
CA THR A 177 -14.44 1.44 -10.41
C THR A 177 -13.52 0.23 -10.30
N VAL A 178 -12.47 0.38 -9.50
CA VAL A 178 -11.65 -0.70 -8.95
C VAL A 178 -11.71 -0.55 -7.44
N ASP A 179 -12.25 -1.56 -6.74
CA ASP A 179 -12.26 -1.51 -5.27
C ASP A 179 -10.82 -1.51 -4.71
N SER A 180 -10.66 -0.93 -3.53
CA SER A 180 -9.37 -0.92 -2.82
C SER A 180 -8.91 -2.36 -2.58
N PHE A 181 -7.62 -2.61 -2.77
CA PHE A 181 -7.01 -3.92 -2.55
C PHE A 181 -5.67 -3.80 -1.85
N THR A 182 -5.34 -4.82 -1.06
CA THR A 182 -4.12 -4.85 -0.26
C THR A 182 -3.29 -6.07 -0.59
N TRP A 183 -2.11 -5.83 -1.16
CA TRP A 183 -1.06 -6.83 -1.22
C TRP A 183 -0.45 -7.02 0.16
N LYS A 184 -0.22 -8.27 0.58
CA LYS A 184 0.35 -8.59 1.89
C LYS A 184 1.52 -9.57 1.78
N CYS A 185 2.53 -9.35 2.60
CA CYS A 185 3.62 -10.28 2.85
C CYS A 185 3.67 -10.62 4.34
N ALA A 186 3.37 -11.87 4.67
CA ALA A 186 3.58 -12.37 6.03
C ALA A 186 5.09 -12.47 6.30
N VAL A 187 5.49 -12.08 7.49
CA VAL A 187 6.88 -12.12 7.94
C VAL A 187 7.03 -13.24 8.96
N ALA A 188 8.00 -14.13 8.74
CA ALA A 188 8.50 -15.04 9.77
C ALA A 188 9.72 -14.39 10.43
N ALA A 189 9.72 -14.31 11.76
CA ALA A 189 10.90 -13.91 12.52
C ALA A 189 11.79 -15.16 12.70
N ASP A 190 13.04 -15.09 12.26
CA ASP A 190 14.02 -16.12 12.58
C ASP A 190 14.64 -15.79 13.94
N MET A 191 14.30 -16.58 14.96
CA MET A 191 14.78 -16.39 16.33
C MET A 191 16.08 -17.18 16.54
N LEU A 192 17.20 -16.64 16.07
CA LEU A 192 18.52 -17.26 16.28
C LEU A 192 19.13 -16.84 17.64
N GLY A 193 18.63 -17.42 18.73
CA GLY A 193 19.30 -17.40 20.04
C GLY A 193 19.17 -16.11 20.88
N ILE A 194 19.65 -16.18 22.12
CA ILE A 194 19.33 -15.24 23.23
C ILE A 194 19.97 -13.84 23.07
N PHE A 195 20.93 -13.65 22.15
CA PHE A 195 21.73 -12.41 22.03
C PHE A 195 21.86 -11.87 20.58
N VAL A 196 21.09 -12.38 19.63
CA VAL A 196 21.15 -11.94 18.22
C VAL A 196 19.89 -11.15 17.88
N GLU A 197 20.06 -10.04 17.15
CA GLU A 197 18.94 -9.25 16.61
C GLU A 197 18.09 -10.13 15.67
N ASN A 198 16.77 -10.21 15.92
CA ASN A 198 15.87 -11.05 15.12
C ASN A 198 15.82 -10.56 13.67
N THR A 199 16.22 -11.41 12.72
CA THR A 199 16.08 -11.13 11.29
C THR A 199 14.68 -11.52 10.82
N LYS A 200 14.04 -10.63 10.05
CA LYS A 200 12.68 -10.83 9.53
C LYS A 200 12.72 -11.33 8.09
N HIS A 201 12.07 -12.45 7.76
CA HIS A 201 12.03 -13.02 6.40
C HIS A 201 10.60 -13.15 5.84
N PRO A 202 10.38 -12.92 4.53
CA PRO A 202 9.10 -13.19 3.85
C PRO A 202 8.71 -14.66 3.95
N ALA A 203 7.55 -14.95 4.53
CA ALA A 203 7.04 -16.31 4.70
C ALA A 203 5.99 -16.66 3.64
N LYS A 204 5.07 -15.74 3.34
CA LYS A 204 3.99 -15.94 2.38
C LYS A 204 3.52 -14.61 1.81
N VAL A 205 3.54 -14.49 0.49
CA VAL A 205 2.92 -13.38 -0.23
C VAL A 205 1.47 -13.74 -0.55
N THR A 206 0.55 -12.84 -0.25
CA THR A 206 -0.88 -12.94 -0.57
C THR A 206 -1.20 -11.83 -1.57
N VAL A 207 -1.49 -12.24 -2.80
CA VAL A 207 -1.98 -11.34 -3.86
C VAL A 207 -3.50 -11.24 -3.73
N PRO A 208 -4.06 -10.03 -3.69
CA PRO A 208 -5.51 -9.86 -3.48
C PRO A 208 -6.28 -10.09 -4.76
N ASP A 209 -7.56 -10.43 -4.60
CA ASP A 209 -8.52 -10.39 -5.70
C ASP A 209 -8.84 -8.95 -6.08
N LEU A 210 -9.16 -8.74 -7.35
CA LEU A 210 -9.58 -7.46 -7.89
C LEU A 210 -11.08 -7.46 -8.10
N LYS A 211 -11.76 -6.41 -7.63
CA LYS A 211 -13.19 -6.21 -7.88
C LYS A 211 -13.41 -4.97 -8.73
N LEU A 212 -14.08 -5.18 -9.86
CA LEU A 212 -14.31 -4.18 -10.89
C LEU A 212 -15.81 -3.88 -10.99
N GLY A 213 -16.16 -2.60 -11.08
CA GLY A 213 -17.51 -2.16 -11.42
C GLY A 213 -17.54 -1.66 -12.85
N ILE A 214 -18.35 -2.27 -13.72
CA ILE A 214 -18.33 -2.06 -15.17
C ILE A 214 -19.69 -1.59 -15.65
N SER A 215 -19.72 -0.67 -16.61
CA SER A 215 -20.97 -0.26 -17.26
C SER A 215 -21.63 -1.45 -17.96
N TYR A 216 -22.94 -1.59 -17.79
CA TYR A 216 -23.71 -2.66 -18.41
C TYR A 216 -23.64 -2.69 -19.95
N ALA A 217 -23.19 -1.61 -20.60
CA ALA A 217 -22.95 -1.58 -22.04
C ALA A 217 -21.93 -2.63 -22.52
N ASP A 218 -20.97 -3.02 -21.67
CA ASP A 218 -19.96 -4.04 -21.99
C ASP A 218 -20.35 -5.43 -21.45
N HIS A 219 -21.55 -5.57 -20.86
CA HIS A 219 -21.98 -6.77 -20.13
C HIS A 219 -21.89 -8.04 -20.99
N ASP A 220 -22.37 -8.02 -22.23
CA ASP A 220 -22.45 -9.23 -23.06
C ASP A 220 -21.08 -9.87 -23.32
N ALA A 221 -20.05 -9.05 -23.57
CA ALA A 221 -18.69 -9.54 -23.78
C ALA A 221 -18.13 -10.17 -22.49
N TRP A 222 -18.34 -9.52 -21.36
CA TRP A 222 -17.89 -10.02 -20.05
C TRP A 222 -18.66 -11.27 -19.61
N ALA A 223 -19.98 -11.32 -19.83
CA ALA A 223 -20.82 -12.47 -19.51
C ALA A 223 -20.46 -13.69 -20.36
N GLN A 224 -20.12 -13.50 -21.65
CA GLN A 224 -19.63 -14.58 -22.50
C GLN A 224 -18.29 -15.13 -22.02
N ALA A 225 -17.36 -14.26 -21.61
CA ALA A 225 -16.08 -14.68 -21.05
C ALA A 225 -16.26 -15.41 -19.71
N ALA A 226 -17.12 -14.88 -18.82
CA ALA A 226 -17.46 -15.52 -17.56
C ALA A 226 -18.13 -16.89 -17.77
N LYS A 227 -19.03 -17.03 -18.75
CA LYS A 227 -19.64 -18.31 -19.12
C LYS A 227 -18.59 -19.32 -19.55
N LYS A 228 -17.67 -18.94 -20.43
CA LYS A 228 -16.57 -19.81 -20.88
C LYS A 228 -15.74 -20.33 -19.71
N TRP A 229 -15.46 -19.45 -18.76
CA TRP A 229 -14.69 -19.76 -17.56
C TRP A 229 -15.43 -20.68 -16.57
N PHE A 230 -16.65 -20.31 -16.18
CA PHE A 230 -17.38 -21.00 -15.12
C PHE A 230 -18.11 -22.26 -15.59
N ILE A 231 -18.58 -22.28 -16.85
CA ILE A 231 -19.48 -23.31 -17.37
C ILE A 231 -18.77 -24.16 -18.43
N ASP A 232 -18.12 -23.53 -19.41
CA ASP A 232 -17.55 -24.26 -20.56
C ASP A 232 -16.17 -24.88 -20.25
N GLY A 233 -15.64 -24.66 -19.04
CA GLY A 233 -14.42 -25.30 -18.54
C GLY A 233 -13.10 -24.69 -19.00
N GLN A 234 -13.13 -23.50 -19.64
CA GLN A 234 -11.95 -22.75 -20.07
C GLN A 234 -11.33 -21.98 -18.90
N ARG A 235 -10.73 -22.72 -17.96
CA ARG A 235 -10.17 -22.22 -16.70
C ARG A 235 -8.84 -22.85 -16.34
N THR A 236 -8.07 -23.26 -17.36
CA THR A 236 -6.70 -23.76 -17.19
C THR A 236 -5.73 -22.57 -17.20
N GLU A 237 -4.45 -22.82 -16.87
CA GLU A 237 -3.39 -21.80 -16.92
C GLU A 237 -3.27 -21.11 -18.30
N ASN A 238 -3.60 -21.82 -19.39
CA ASN A 238 -3.61 -21.25 -20.74
C ASN A 238 -4.81 -20.32 -21.02
N ASP A 239 -5.88 -20.45 -20.23
CA ASP A 239 -7.09 -19.64 -20.35
C ASP A 239 -7.01 -18.37 -19.48
N GLU A 240 -6.03 -18.30 -18.59
CA GLU A 240 -5.81 -17.14 -17.73
C GLU A 240 -5.37 -15.91 -18.54
N MET A 241 -5.83 -14.76 -18.09
CA MET A 241 -5.58 -13.49 -18.76
C MET A 241 -4.46 -12.73 -18.08
N ASN A 242 -3.76 -11.89 -18.85
CA ASN A 242 -2.84 -10.90 -18.29
C ASN A 242 -3.44 -9.51 -18.44
N GLY A 243 -2.98 -8.56 -17.62
CA GLY A 243 -3.55 -7.23 -17.62
C GLY A 243 -2.68 -6.19 -16.92
N ALA A 244 -3.22 -4.98 -16.81
CA ALA A 244 -2.59 -3.92 -16.05
C ALA A 244 -3.64 -2.93 -15.51
N ILE A 245 -3.37 -2.38 -14.33
CA ILE A 245 -3.98 -1.15 -13.83
C ILE A 245 -3.01 -0.03 -14.12
N ILE A 246 -3.40 0.92 -14.96
CA ILE A 246 -2.55 2.01 -15.45
C ILE A 246 -3.03 3.30 -14.80
N TYR A 247 -2.14 3.96 -14.09
CA TYR A 247 -2.37 5.26 -13.47
C TYR A 247 -2.02 6.38 -14.44
N LEU A 248 -2.96 7.30 -14.66
CA LEU A 248 -2.85 8.34 -15.68
C LEU A 248 -2.75 9.73 -15.05
N GLY A 249 -2.12 10.64 -15.80
CA GLY A 249 -2.15 12.07 -15.54
C GLY A 249 -3.50 12.70 -15.92
N PRO A 250 -3.70 14.01 -15.63
CA PRO A 250 -4.93 14.73 -15.93
C PRO A 250 -5.28 14.80 -17.42
N ASP A 251 -4.34 14.53 -18.30
CA ASP A 251 -4.54 14.45 -19.75
C ASP A 251 -5.16 13.12 -20.20
N MET A 252 -5.35 12.17 -19.27
CA MET A 252 -5.84 10.80 -19.52
C MET A 252 -5.00 10.03 -20.56
N LYS A 253 -3.73 10.42 -20.73
CA LYS A 253 -2.81 9.86 -21.73
C LYS A 253 -1.44 9.58 -21.14
N THR A 254 -0.91 10.51 -20.36
CA THR A 254 0.39 10.36 -19.71
C THR A 254 0.28 9.30 -18.63
N GLU A 255 1.05 8.23 -18.78
CA GLU A 255 1.15 7.19 -17.77
C GLU A 255 2.08 7.63 -16.64
N LEU A 256 1.56 7.67 -15.41
CA LEU A 256 2.31 7.98 -14.20
C LEU A 256 2.97 6.73 -13.60
N GLY A 257 2.35 5.56 -13.78
CA GLY A 257 2.86 4.25 -13.40
C GLY A 257 1.79 3.19 -13.60
N ARG A 258 2.12 1.92 -13.33
CA ARG A 258 1.20 0.80 -13.53
C ARG A 258 1.46 -0.34 -12.55
N ILE A 259 0.42 -1.13 -12.32
CA ILE A 259 0.52 -2.46 -11.72
C ILE A 259 0.21 -3.46 -12.83
N ASN A 260 1.20 -4.25 -13.25
CA ASN A 260 0.95 -5.36 -14.17
C ASN A 260 0.38 -6.55 -13.38
N LEU A 261 -0.60 -7.20 -13.99
CA LEU A 261 -1.38 -8.30 -13.43
C LEU A 261 -1.13 -9.55 -14.28
N GLN A 262 -0.77 -10.64 -13.63
CA GLN A 262 -0.49 -11.92 -14.29
C GLN A 262 -1.42 -13.00 -13.77
N ASN A 263 -1.82 -13.90 -14.67
CA ASN A 263 -2.64 -15.07 -14.37
C ASN A 263 -3.97 -14.67 -13.69
N LEU A 264 -4.73 -13.81 -14.38
CA LEU A 264 -6.06 -13.38 -13.97
C LEU A 264 -7.10 -14.40 -14.40
N GLY A 265 -7.95 -14.81 -13.47
CA GLY A 265 -9.12 -15.65 -13.74
C GLY A 265 -10.37 -15.16 -13.02
N PHE A 266 -11.53 -15.57 -13.51
CA PHE A 266 -12.80 -15.15 -12.91
C PHE A 266 -13.04 -15.86 -11.58
N LYS A 267 -13.35 -15.07 -10.55
CA LYS A 267 -13.79 -15.53 -9.23
C LYS A 267 -15.28 -15.34 -9.04
N LYS A 268 -15.85 -14.22 -9.51
CA LYS A 268 -17.28 -13.92 -9.44
C LYS A 268 -17.73 -13.02 -10.57
N PHE A 269 -18.94 -13.24 -11.06
CA PHE A 269 -19.64 -12.36 -11.99
C PHE A 269 -21.05 -12.13 -11.43
N ALA A 270 -21.45 -10.87 -11.24
CA ALA A 270 -22.74 -10.55 -10.64
C ALA A 270 -23.27 -9.20 -11.15
N ASP A 271 -24.56 -9.14 -11.44
CA ASP A 271 -25.26 -7.87 -11.68
C ASP A 271 -25.44 -7.10 -10.37
N ASP A 272 -25.52 -5.77 -10.47
CA ASP A 272 -26.02 -4.96 -9.35
C ASP A 272 -27.50 -5.25 -9.08
N ASP A 273 -27.93 -5.01 -7.83
CA ASP A 273 -29.31 -5.16 -7.43
C ASP A 273 -30.25 -4.28 -8.28
N ALA A 274 -31.37 -4.86 -8.70
CA ALA A 274 -32.40 -4.14 -9.45
C ALA A 274 -33.28 -3.32 -8.49
N GLU A 275 -33.08 -2.01 -8.46
CA GLU A 275 -33.91 -1.07 -7.70
C GLU A 275 -35.02 -0.47 -8.59
N ALA A 276 -36.29 -0.62 -8.19
CA ALA A 276 -37.42 -0.01 -8.89
C ALA A 276 -37.30 1.52 -8.93
N ASN A 277 -37.61 2.13 -10.07
CA ASN A 277 -37.52 3.58 -10.31
C ASN A 277 -36.11 4.18 -10.18
N SER A 278 -35.06 3.36 -10.21
CA SER A 278 -33.68 3.87 -10.21
C SER A 278 -33.29 4.40 -11.59
N GLU A 279 -32.89 5.66 -11.65
CA GLU A 279 -32.31 6.30 -12.85
C GLU A 279 -30.78 6.14 -12.91
N LYS A 280 -30.18 5.37 -11.99
CA LYS A 280 -28.74 5.13 -11.97
C LYS A 280 -28.31 4.33 -13.20
N ILE A 281 -27.13 4.63 -13.71
CA ILE A 281 -26.51 3.83 -14.77
C ILE A 281 -26.36 2.40 -14.25
N LYS A 282 -27.01 1.43 -14.93
CA LYS A 282 -26.88 0.01 -14.59
C LYS A 282 -25.41 -0.41 -14.74
N ARG A 283 -24.91 -1.13 -13.73
CA ARG A 283 -23.56 -1.70 -13.70
C ARG A 283 -23.64 -3.18 -13.32
N PHE A 284 -22.53 -3.86 -13.54
CA PHE A 284 -22.29 -5.21 -13.04
C PHE A 284 -20.89 -5.26 -12.43
N ASN A 285 -20.68 -6.23 -11.56
CA ASN A 285 -19.44 -6.44 -10.85
C ASN A 285 -18.75 -7.73 -11.29
N VAL A 286 -17.44 -7.65 -11.43
CA VAL A 286 -16.57 -8.78 -11.69
C VAL A 286 -15.50 -8.84 -10.61
N GLU A 287 -15.34 -10.01 -9.99
CA GLU A 287 -14.21 -10.32 -9.13
C GLU A 287 -13.26 -11.25 -9.86
N LEU A 288 -11.98 -10.90 -9.90
CA LEU A 288 -10.91 -11.65 -10.54
C LEU A 288 -9.86 -12.03 -9.49
N TYR A 289 -9.42 -13.28 -9.48
CA TYR A 289 -8.19 -13.61 -8.75
C TYR A 289 -6.98 -13.20 -9.58
N CYS A 290 -5.84 -13.01 -8.93
CA CYS A 290 -4.56 -12.64 -9.55
C CYS A 290 -3.44 -13.40 -8.85
N GLU A 291 -2.52 -14.03 -9.59
CA GLU A 291 -1.44 -14.79 -8.97
C GLU A 291 -0.17 -13.96 -8.74
N LYS A 292 0.05 -12.94 -9.58
CA LYS A 292 1.23 -12.08 -9.48
C LYS A 292 0.95 -10.65 -9.92
N MET A 293 1.47 -9.72 -9.13
CA MET A 293 1.45 -8.30 -9.42
C MET A 293 2.89 -7.77 -9.47
N THR A 294 3.18 -6.86 -10.41
CA THR A 294 4.46 -6.13 -10.46
C THR A 294 4.17 -4.64 -10.59
N PHE A 295 5.01 -3.79 -10.01
CA PHE A 295 4.79 -2.34 -9.99
C PHE A 295 5.89 -1.60 -10.74
N GLU A 296 5.49 -0.67 -11.61
CA GLU A 296 6.40 0.07 -12.48
C GLU A 296 6.07 1.57 -12.49
N ILE A 297 7.11 2.39 -12.43
CA ILE A 297 7.03 3.84 -12.64
C ILE A 297 8.08 4.19 -13.71
N LYS A 298 7.62 4.55 -14.91
CA LYS A 298 8.45 4.83 -16.11
C LYS A 298 9.56 5.88 -15.93
N GLU A 299 9.54 6.70 -14.89
CA GLU A 299 10.62 7.67 -14.63
C GLU A 299 11.86 7.02 -13.99
N TYR A 300 11.68 5.89 -13.32
CA TYR A 300 12.72 5.22 -12.56
C TYR A 300 13.22 3.92 -13.22
N ASP A 301 12.51 3.43 -14.24
CA ASP A 301 12.89 2.30 -15.09
C ASP A 301 13.50 2.81 -16.41
#